data_AF-A0A8I3A9L6-F1
#
_entry.id   AF-A0A8I3A9L6-F1
#
_cell.length_a   1.000
_cell.length_b   1.000
_cell.length_c   1.000
_cell.angle_alpha   90.00
_cell.angle_beta   90.00
_cell.angle_gamma   90.00
#
_symmetry.space_group_name_H-M   'P 1'
#
loop_
_entity.id
_entity.type
_entity.pdbx_description
1 polymer ?
#
loop_
_entity_poly.entity_id
_entity_poly.type
_entity_poly.pdbx_seq_one_letter_code
_entity_poly.pdbx_strand_id
1 'polypeptide(L)'
;MMAAGRPLRHALWHRIPVPRSPTLHRRPFGSQSQSSPSTFYRTAGYTVLFALSAGLFTAYYLDARSAIHRYVFTPVLRYAFDAETGHKLAVKVLRSGLAPRDPVKDDESLRSQVFGQEIINPVGLAAGFDKDGEAIDGLFNLGFSWVEIGSVTPKPQPGNPKPRVFHLVADSALINRYGFPSQGATAVIPRLRGRIPAFRDADAHTTAALRRGSVLAINLGKNKSSPVESSEDFVTGVKTFGPYADVLVVNVSSPNTPGLRGLQNRELLEGLLADVTKARDELEPSPITSRRPRLVLKIAPDLQESQIIEVADVIRNSTIDGVIVSNTTITRPSSLIDPNRSEMGGLSGKPLKPYSLQALKTLRTHLPSSIPLIGCGGISSGADALEYARAGASLVQVYTSFGYDGVGTCRRIKDELISILRAEGKTWRGVVDEAVQTLSRKEPEPQQPNPVEPGEATIGKLIEEAEELKGLLDRLAERTE
;
A
#
# COMPACT_ATOMS: atom_id res chain seq x y z
N MET A 1 79.51 -45.87 45.69
CA MET A 1 79.51 -45.70 47.16
C MET A 1 78.32 -46.48 47.68
N MET A 2 78.49 -47.68 48.26
CA MET A 2 78.71 -47.90 49.71
C MET A 2 77.71 -47.07 50.55
N ALA A 3 76.93 -47.59 51.48
CA ALA A 3 76.96 -48.86 52.20
C ALA A 3 75.60 -49.08 52.90
N ALA A 4 75.46 -50.29 53.43
CA ALA A 4 74.34 -50.82 54.20
C ALA A 4 74.19 -50.20 55.60
N GLY A 5 72.99 -50.33 56.20
CA GLY A 5 72.73 -50.03 57.61
C GLY A 5 71.25 -50.21 58.01
N ARG A 6 70.88 -51.41 58.45
CA ARG A 6 69.59 -51.87 59.03
C ARG A 6 69.42 -51.36 60.52
N PRO A 7 68.40 -51.76 61.32
CA PRO A 7 66.92 -51.72 61.19
C PRO A 7 66.17 -51.42 62.55
N LEU A 8 64.83 -51.63 62.56
CA LEU A 8 63.92 -52.03 63.68
C LEU A 8 63.28 -50.99 64.64
N ARG A 9 61.94 -51.03 64.68
CA ARG A 9 61.09 -51.34 65.87
C ARG A 9 59.63 -51.49 65.38
N HIS A 10 59.13 -52.71 65.18
CA HIS A 10 58.40 -53.58 66.14
C HIS A 10 57.21 -52.93 66.86
N ALA A 11 56.01 -53.29 66.41
CA ALA A 11 54.91 -53.79 67.22
C ALA A 11 54.21 -54.85 66.33
N LEU A 12 54.34 -56.16 66.59
CA LEU A 12 53.44 -56.98 67.43
C LEU A 12 51.98 -56.51 67.22
N TRP A 13 51.10 -57.32 66.65
CA TRP A 13 50.35 -58.33 67.39
C TRP A 13 49.87 -59.49 66.49
N HIS A 14 49.52 -60.57 67.20
CA HIS A 14 49.30 -61.94 66.76
C HIS A 14 48.11 -62.19 65.81
N ARG A 15 48.19 -63.40 65.24
CA ARG A 15 47.46 -64.05 64.15
C ARG A 15 46.09 -64.64 64.56
N ILE A 16 45.22 -64.81 63.54
CA ILE A 16 44.10 -65.79 63.36
C ILE A 16 42.71 -65.31 63.84
N PRO A 17 41.58 -65.58 63.12
CA PRO A 17 41.37 -66.50 61.98
C PRO A 17 40.86 -65.85 60.69
N VAL A 18 41.00 -66.55 59.56
CA VAL A 18 40.34 -66.22 58.28
C VAL A 18 38.86 -66.61 58.37
N PRO A 19 37.91 -65.67 58.25
CA PRO A 19 36.53 -66.00 57.94
C PRO A 19 36.37 -66.07 56.42
N ARG A 20 35.66 -67.10 55.96
CA ARG A 20 35.25 -67.27 54.56
C ARG A 20 34.66 -65.98 54.00
N SER A 21 35.16 -65.57 52.84
CA SER A 21 34.64 -64.45 52.06
C SER A 21 33.11 -64.54 51.97
N PRO A 22 32.35 -63.52 52.37
CA PRO A 22 30.92 -63.53 52.12
C PRO A 22 30.73 -63.45 50.60
N THR A 23 30.02 -64.43 50.04
CA THR A 23 29.42 -64.30 48.71
C THR A 23 28.47 -63.11 48.74
N LEU A 24 28.98 -61.94 48.37
CA LEU A 24 28.17 -60.78 48.07
C LEU A 24 27.36 -61.11 46.81
N HIS A 25 26.13 -61.60 47.01
CA HIS A 25 25.11 -61.55 45.98
C HIS A 25 24.91 -60.07 45.62
N ARG A 26 25.55 -59.63 44.52
CA ARG A 26 25.14 -58.42 43.81
C ARG A 26 23.71 -58.66 43.33
N ARG A 27 22.72 -58.24 44.14
CA ARG A 27 21.37 -58.01 43.63
C ARG A 27 21.50 -56.89 42.58
N PRO A 28 21.12 -57.10 41.32
CA PRO A 28 20.97 -55.97 40.41
C PRO A 28 19.80 -55.16 40.96
N PHE A 29 20.08 -54.01 41.59
CA PHE A 29 19.07 -52.98 41.76
C PHE A 29 18.83 -52.37 40.37
N GLY A 30 18.12 -53.12 39.53
CA GLY A 30 17.42 -52.55 38.40
C GLY A 30 16.19 -51.87 38.96
N SER A 31 16.24 -50.55 39.15
CA SER A 31 15.01 -49.77 39.32
C SER A 31 14.26 -49.84 37.99
N GLN A 32 13.42 -50.85 37.81
CA GLN A 32 12.40 -50.81 36.77
C GLN A 32 11.37 -49.78 37.22
N SER A 33 11.48 -48.56 36.70
CA SER A 33 10.38 -47.59 36.79
C SER A 33 9.24 -48.14 35.93
N GLN A 34 8.35 -48.92 36.54
CA GLN A 34 7.08 -49.25 35.94
C GLN A 34 6.29 -47.93 35.83
N SER A 35 6.22 -47.37 34.63
CA SER A 35 5.29 -46.29 34.35
C SER A 35 3.89 -46.83 34.58
N SER A 36 3.20 -46.34 35.61
CA SER A 36 1.81 -46.74 35.85
C SER A 36 0.97 -46.38 34.60
N PRO A 37 0.03 -47.24 34.18
CA PRO A 37 -0.87 -46.94 33.06
C PRO A 37 -1.56 -45.58 33.23
N SER A 38 -1.87 -45.19 34.46
CA SER A 38 -2.43 -43.88 34.82
C SER A 38 -1.55 -42.70 34.40
N THR A 39 -0.23 -42.81 34.47
CA THR A 39 0.71 -41.77 34.01
C THR A 39 0.69 -41.68 32.48
N PHE A 40 0.63 -42.81 31.79
CA PHE A 40 0.53 -42.84 30.32
C PHE A 40 -0.79 -42.21 29.84
N TYR A 41 -1.94 -42.60 30.39
CA TYR A 41 -3.24 -42.03 30.00
C TYR A 41 -3.35 -40.55 30.35
N ARG A 42 -2.76 -40.10 31.47
CA ARG A 42 -2.71 -38.67 31.82
C ARG A 42 -1.81 -37.89 30.87
N THR A 43 -0.62 -38.38 30.58
CA THR A 43 0.28 -37.73 29.60
C THR A 43 -0.36 -37.69 28.22
N ALA A 44 -0.95 -38.80 27.76
CA ALA A 44 -1.70 -38.83 26.50
C ALA A 44 -2.87 -37.83 26.50
N GLY A 45 -3.63 -37.76 27.60
CA GLY A 45 -4.70 -36.77 27.78
C GLY A 45 -4.20 -35.32 27.71
N TYR A 46 -3.10 -34.98 28.39
CA TYR A 46 -2.50 -33.65 28.33
C TYR A 46 -1.94 -33.32 26.95
N THR A 47 -1.31 -34.29 26.27
CA THR A 47 -0.82 -34.11 24.90
C THR A 47 -1.96 -33.84 23.93
N VAL A 48 -3.06 -34.60 24.02
CA VAL A 48 -4.25 -34.38 23.18
C VAL A 48 -4.87 -33.02 23.47
N LEU A 49 -5.05 -32.67 24.74
CA LEU A 49 -5.58 -31.37 25.13
C LEU A 49 -4.71 -30.22 24.62
N PHE A 50 -3.40 -30.31 24.79
CA PHE A 50 -2.46 -29.32 24.28
C PHE A 50 -2.52 -29.19 22.76
N ALA A 51 -2.55 -30.32 22.03
CA ALA A 51 -2.63 -30.30 20.58
C ALA A 51 -3.94 -29.67 20.09
N LEU A 52 -5.08 -29.99 20.72
CA LEU A 52 -6.38 -29.40 20.40
C LEU A 52 -6.40 -27.90 20.72
N SER A 53 -5.92 -27.49 21.89
CA SER A 53 -5.85 -26.08 22.28
C SER A 53 -4.92 -25.29 21.37
N ALA A 54 -3.76 -25.84 21.03
CA ALA A 54 -2.82 -25.22 20.10
C ALA A 54 -3.45 -25.09 18.70
N GLY A 55 -4.10 -26.14 18.18
CA GLY A 55 -4.77 -26.10 16.89
C GLY A 55 -5.91 -25.07 16.83
N LEU A 56 -6.76 -25.02 17.86
CA LEU A 56 -7.83 -24.02 17.98
C LEU A 56 -7.26 -22.60 18.08
N PHE A 57 -6.21 -22.41 18.88
CA PHE A 57 -5.53 -21.12 18.98
C PHE A 57 -4.90 -20.71 17.65
N THR A 58 -4.26 -21.63 16.92
CA THR A 58 -3.69 -21.34 15.60
C THR A 58 -4.77 -20.97 14.60
N ALA A 59 -5.90 -21.69 14.55
CA ALA A 59 -7.03 -21.35 13.69
C ALA A 59 -7.59 -19.95 14.01
N TYR A 60 -7.77 -19.66 15.30
CA TYR A 60 -8.21 -18.34 15.78
C TYR A 60 -7.18 -17.26 15.45
N TYR A 61 -5.89 -17.50 15.66
CA TYR A 61 -4.82 -16.56 15.34
C TYR A 61 -4.73 -16.28 13.83
N LEU A 62 -4.84 -17.30 12.99
CA LEU A 62 -4.69 -17.14 11.54
C LEU A 62 -5.90 -16.49 10.88
N ASP A 63 -7.05 -16.40 11.54
CA ASP A 63 -8.19 -15.60 11.05
C ASP A 63 -7.96 -14.12 11.38
N ALA A 64 -7.87 -13.28 10.34
CA ALA A 64 -7.65 -11.84 10.50
C ALA A 64 -8.79 -11.13 11.26
N ARG A 65 -9.99 -11.72 11.30
CA ARG A 65 -11.18 -11.17 11.97
C ARG A 65 -11.13 -11.36 13.48
N SER A 66 -10.26 -12.21 13.97
CA SER A 66 -10.19 -12.56 15.39
C SER A 66 -9.91 -11.35 16.27
N ALA A 67 -10.66 -11.28 17.37
CA ALA A 67 -10.62 -10.17 18.31
C ALA A 67 -9.23 -9.97 18.92
N ILE A 68 -8.42 -11.03 19.04
CA ILE A 68 -7.05 -10.96 19.58
C ILE A 68 -6.17 -9.97 18.81
N HIS A 69 -6.36 -9.81 17.49
CA HIS A 69 -5.53 -8.89 16.71
C HIS A 69 -5.83 -7.44 17.05
N ARG A 70 -7.11 -7.08 17.14
CA ARG A 70 -7.56 -5.71 17.43
C ARG A 70 -7.37 -5.35 18.89
N TYR A 71 -7.74 -6.24 19.80
CA TYR A 71 -7.86 -5.92 21.23
C TYR A 71 -6.66 -6.37 22.07
N VAL A 72 -5.77 -7.21 21.53
CA VAL A 72 -4.56 -7.66 22.24
C VAL A 72 -3.29 -7.26 21.49
N PHE A 73 -3.04 -7.82 20.30
CA PHE A 73 -1.75 -7.61 19.64
C PHE A 73 -1.51 -6.17 19.20
N THR A 74 -2.52 -5.49 18.65
CA THR A 74 -2.34 -4.10 18.20
C THR A 74 -2.10 -3.14 19.37
N PRO A 75 -2.84 -3.21 20.50
CA PRO A 75 -2.50 -2.49 21.72
C PRO A 75 -1.11 -2.85 22.27
N VAL A 76 -0.76 -4.14 22.34
CA VAL A 76 0.58 -4.56 22.80
C VAL A 76 1.67 -3.94 21.93
N LEU A 77 1.55 -3.99 20.59
CA LEU A 77 2.50 -3.35 19.68
C LEU A 77 2.63 -1.84 19.92
N ARG A 78 1.52 -1.18 20.24
CA ARG A 78 1.46 0.28 20.46
C ARG A 78 2.05 0.72 21.79
N TYR A 79 1.81 -0.05 22.86
CA TYR A 79 2.21 0.33 24.22
C TYR A 79 3.55 -0.28 24.64
N ALA A 80 3.98 -1.40 24.03
CA ALA A 80 5.25 -2.04 24.36
C ALA A 80 6.43 -1.55 23.52
N PHE A 81 6.18 -0.92 22.37
CA PHE A 81 7.23 -0.44 21.46
C PHE A 81 6.99 1.03 21.08
N ASP A 82 8.05 1.71 20.66
CA ASP A 82 7.86 2.98 19.93
C ASP A 82 7.13 2.73 18.61
N ALA A 83 6.43 3.75 18.13
CA ALA A 83 5.56 3.68 16.96
C ALA A 83 6.27 3.14 15.70
N GLU A 84 7.54 3.48 15.46
CA GLU A 84 8.26 2.99 14.28
C GLU A 84 8.69 1.54 14.45
N THR A 85 9.11 1.12 15.65
CA THR A 85 9.47 -0.27 15.93
C THR A 85 8.26 -1.20 15.87
N GLY A 86 7.13 -0.82 16.46
CA GLY A 86 5.88 -1.58 16.40
C GLY A 86 5.42 -1.80 14.95
N HIS A 87 5.48 -0.75 14.13
CA HIS A 87 5.19 -0.82 12.69
C HIS A 87 6.12 -1.78 11.95
N LYS A 88 7.43 -1.68 12.17
CA LYS A 88 8.43 -2.57 11.55
C LYS A 88 8.23 -4.03 11.95
N LEU A 89 7.84 -4.29 13.19
CA LEU A 89 7.50 -5.64 13.64
C LEU A 89 6.26 -6.17 12.91
N ALA A 90 5.21 -5.36 12.77
CA ALA A 90 4.02 -5.73 12.01
C ALA A 90 4.35 -6.10 10.55
N VAL A 91 5.18 -5.31 9.86
CA VAL A 91 5.63 -5.61 8.49
C VAL A 91 6.41 -6.93 8.44
N LYS A 92 7.30 -7.20 9.40
CA LYS A 92 8.04 -8.47 9.48
C LYS A 92 7.12 -9.67 9.68
N VAL A 93 6.09 -9.55 10.53
CA VAL A 93 5.09 -10.60 10.72
C VAL A 93 4.33 -10.84 9.41
N LEU A 94 3.87 -9.78 8.74
CA LEU A 94 3.19 -9.87 7.43
C LEU A 94 4.06 -10.51 6.35
N ARG A 95 5.37 -10.24 6.36
CA ARG A 95 6.35 -10.87 5.47
C ARG A 95 6.62 -12.35 5.78
N SER A 96 6.49 -12.78 7.04
CA SER A 96 6.98 -14.09 7.50
C SER A 96 6.23 -15.31 6.95
N GLY A 97 5.05 -15.11 6.35
CA GLY A 97 4.14 -16.20 5.95
C GLY A 97 3.27 -16.75 7.08
N LEU A 98 3.54 -16.35 8.34
CA LEU A 98 2.74 -16.69 9.53
C LEU A 98 1.64 -15.67 9.84
N ALA A 99 1.49 -14.63 9.01
CA ALA A 99 0.48 -13.62 9.24
C ALA A 99 -0.94 -14.16 9.09
N PRO A 100 -1.91 -13.57 9.81
CA PRO A 100 -3.31 -13.89 9.61
C PRO A 100 -3.74 -13.61 8.18
N ARG A 101 -4.83 -14.26 7.78
CA ARG A 101 -5.46 -14.12 6.47
C ARG A 101 -6.94 -13.84 6.65
N ASP A 102 -7.54 -13.15 5.70
CA ASP A 102 -8.98 -13.04 5.56
C ASP A 102 -9.51 -14.29 4.85
N PRO A 103 -10.23 -15.19 5.54
CA PRO A 103 -10.71 -16.43 4.92
C PRO A 103 -12.01 -16.23 4.13
N VAL A 104 -12.60 -15.04 4.17
CA VAL A 104 -13.94 -14.77 3.62
C VAL A 104 -13.82 -14.29 2.18
N LYS A 105 -14.64 -14.86 1.28
CA LYS A 105 -14.78 -14.37 -0.10
C LYS A 105 -15.51 -13.02 -0.10
N ASP A 106 -15.08 -12.09 -0.95
CA ASP A 106 -15.79 -10.82 -1.13
C ASP A 106 -17.16 -10.99 -1.78
N ASP A 107 -18.12 -10.18 -1.30
CA ASP A 107 -19.49 -10.11 -1.81
C ASP A 107 -19.51 -9.34 -3.14
N GLU A 108 -20.33 -9.77 -4.09
CA GLU A 108 -20.41 -9.17 -5.43
C GLU A 108 -20.89 -7.70 -5.39
N SER A 109 -21.61 -7.28 -4.34
CA SER A 109 -22.00 -5.88 -4.13
C SER A 109 -20.80 -4.93 -3.95
N LEU A 110 -19.62 -5.47 -3.61
CA LEU A 110 -18.38 -4.70 -3.42
C LEU A 110 -17.57 -4.54 -4.71
N ARG A 111 -17.94 -5.19 -5.82
CA ARG A 111 -17.20 -5.07 -7.07
C ARG A 111 -17.05 -3.60 -7.46
N SER A 112 -15.82 -3.22 -7.82
CA SER A 112 -15.48 -1.89 -8.28
C SER A 112 -14.86 -1.95 -9.69
N GLN A 113 -14.63 -0.80 -10.29
CA GLN A 113 -13.90 -0.67 -11.54
C GLN A 113 -12.92 0.51 -11.45
N VAL A 114 -11.69 0.28 -11.89
CA VAL A 114 -10.67 1.34 -12.00
C VAL A 114 -9.81 1.07 -13.22
N PHE A 115 -9.49 2.09 -14.01
CA PHE A 115 -8.65 2.00 -15.22
C PHE A 115 -9.11 0.94 -16.25
N GLY A 116 -10.43 0.70 -16.33
CA GLY A 116 -11.03 -0.32 -17.18
C GLY A 116 -10.81 -1.76 -16.68
N GLN A 117 -10.37 -1.95 -15.43
CA GLN A 117 -10.22 -3.25 -14.78
C GLN A 117 -11.26 -3.41 -13.67
N GLU A 118 -11.85 -4.60 -13.59
CA GLU A 118 -12.70 -4.96 -12.46
C GLU A 118 -11.86 -5.32 -11.23
N ILE A 119 -12.25 -4.81 -10.08
CA ILE A 119 -11.58 -5.02 -8.80
C ILE A 119 -12.53 -5.75 -7.84
N ILE A 120 -12.01 -6.71 -7.08
CA ILE A 120 -12.82 -7.61 -6.22
C ILE A 120 -13.55 -6.89 -5.08
N ASN A 121 -13.00 -5.78 -4.59
CA ASN A 121 -13.59 -4.92 -3.55
C ASN A 121 -12.98 -3.51 -3.62
N PRO A 122 -13.55 -2.49 -2.97
CA PRO A 122 -13.09 -1.11 -3.14
C PRO A 122 -11.99 -0.67 -2.16
N VAL A 123 -11.57 -1.55 -1.25
CA VAL A 123 -10.73 -1.18 -0.10
C VAL A 123 -9.28 -1.53 -0.37
N GLY A 124 -8.44 -0.49 -0.42
CA GLY A 124 -7.01 -0.55 -0.59
C GLY A 124 -6.20 -0.14 0.64
N LEU A 125 -4.92 -0.46 0.61
CA LEU A 125 -3.91 0.03 1.54
C LEU A 125 -3.15 1.21 0.93
N ALA A 126 -3.02 2.31 1.66
CA ALA A 126 -2.28 3.49 1.22
C ALA A 126 -0.75 3.30 1.31
N ALA A 127 0.01 4.10 0.53
CA ALA A 127 1.47 4.17 0.66
C ALA A 127 1.93 4.50 2.09
N GLY A 128 3.14 4.07 2.36
CA GLY A 128 3.90 4.39 3.56
C GLY A 128 3.81 3.30 4.63
N PHE A 129 2.92 2.31 4.47
CA PHE A 129 2.85 1.15 5.34
C PHE A 129 4.00 0.18 4.98
N ASP A 130 3.98 -0.38 3.78
CA ASP A 130 5.06 -1.22 3.26
C ASP A 130 5.95 -0.41 2.30
N LYS A 131 6.88 0.38 2.87
CA LYS A 131 7.71 1.30 2.08
C LYS A 131 8.65 0.59 1.11
N ASP A 132 9.13 -0.59 1.49
CA ASP A 132 10.20 -1.29 0.79
C ASP A 132 9.73 -2.59 0.10
N GLY A 133 8.40 -2.82 0.02
CA GLY A 133 7.80 -3.98 -0.64
C GLY A 133 8.11 -5.31 0.04
N GLU A 134 8.18 -5.32 1.37
CA GLU A 134 8.51 -6.48 2.19
C GLU A 134 7.35 -7.44 2.42
N ALA A 135 6.12 -6.93 2.44
CA ALA A 135 4.94 -7.62 2.97
C ALA A 135 3.76 -7.66 1.99
N ILE A 136 3.99 -7.39 0.70
CA ILE A 136 2.98 -7.26 -0.35
C ILE A 136 1.94 -8.39 -0.31
N ASP A 137 2.37 -9.65 -0.32
CA ASP A 137 1.46 -10.79 -0.33
C ASP A 137 0.76 -11.02 1.01
N GLY A 138 1.42 -10.69 2.12
CA GLY A 138 0.81 -10.67 3.44
C GLY A 138 -0.33 -9.66 3.50
N LEU A 139 -0.16 -8.48 2.90
CA LEU A 139 -1.17 -7.43 2.84
C LEU A 139 -2.36 -7.81 1.96
N PHE A 140 -2.13 -8.34 0.76
CA PHE A 140 -3.22 -8.85 -0.07
C PHE A 140 -3.98 -10.01 0.63
N ASN A 141 -3.30 -10.86 1.42
CA ASN A 141 -3.94 -11.93 2.19
C ASN A 141 -4.88 -11.40 3.29
N LEU A 142 -4.78 -10.13 3.68
CA LEU A 142 -5.73 -9.49 4.60
C LEU A 142 -7.02 -9.01 3.92
N GLY A 143 -7.15 -9.23 2.61
CA GLY A 143 -8.35 -8.93 1.84
C GLY A 143 -8.37 -7.56 1.16
N PHE A 144 -7.25 -6.81 1.19
CA PHE A 144 -7.10 -5.60 0.38
C PHE A 144 -7.07 -5.95 -1.10
N SER A 145 -7.78 -5.21 -1.94
CA SER A 145 -7.73 -5.36 -3.40
C SER A 145 -6.69 -4.46 -4.06
N TRP A 146 -6.26 -3.41 -3.37
CA TRP A 146 -5.21 -2.49 -3.80
C TRP A 146 -4.14 -2.42 -2.72
N VAL A 147 -2.88 -2.65 -3.08
CA VAL A 147 -1.75 -2.46 -2.17
C VAL A 147 -0.80 -1.44 -2.80
N GLU A 148 -0.61 -0.31 -2.11
CA GLU A 148 0.35 0.72 -2.50
C GLU A 148 1.62 0.63 -1.64
N ILE A 149 2.73 0.18 -2.21
CA ILE A 149 4.04 0.21 -1.56
C ILE A 149 4.71 1.57 -1.75
N GLY A 150 5.80 1.83 -1.02
CA GLY A 150 6.55 3.09 -1.10
C GLY A 150 6.06 4.16 -0.13
N SER A 151 6.37 5.44 -0.30
CA SER A 151 7.13 6.01 -1.41
C SER A 151 8.56 5.49 -1.46
N VAL A 152 8.92 4.84 -2.55
CA VAL A 152 10.27 4.38 -2.83
C VAL A 152 11.02 5.45 -3.62
N THR A 153 12.29 5.63 -3.31
CA THR A 153 13.18 6.58 -4.00
C THR A 153 14.16 5.82 -4.90
N PRO A 154 14.69 6.42 -5.97
CA PRO A 154 15.72 5.79 -6.79
C PRO A 154 16.92 5.30 -5.98
N LYS A 155 17.50 6.20 -5.16
CA LYS A 155 18.63 5.89 -4.27
C LYS A 155 18.17 5.65 -2.83
N PRO A 156 18.84 4.82 -2.03
CA PRO A 156 18.52 4.64 -0.62
C PRO A 156 18.69 5.94 0.17
N GLN A 157 17.83 6.15 1.18
CA GLN A 157 17.99 7.24 2.15
C GLN A 157 17.34 6.90 3.50
N PRO A 158 17.91 7.37 4.62
CA PRO A 158 17.44 7.01 5.97
C PRO A 158 16.14 7.71 6.39
N GLY A 159 15.73 8.76 5.68
CA GLY A 159 14.68 9.71 6.08
C GLY A 159 15.12 10.69 7.15
N ASN A 160 14.17 11.39 7.78
CA ASN A 160 14.44 12.35 8.85
C ASN A 160 14.83 11.65 10.18
N PRO A 161 15.50 12.35 11.12
CA PRO A 161 15.87 11.80 12.42
C PRO A 161 14.68 11.29 13.24
N LYS A 162 14.90 10.29 14.09
CA LYS A 162 13.90 9.74 15.02
C LYS A 162 13.90 10.51 16.35
N PRO A 163 12.78 10.53 17.11
CA PRO A 163 11.44 10.01 16.76
C PRO A 163 10.75 10.88 15.70
N ARG A 164 9.98 10.23 14.82
CA ARG A 164 9.37 10.85 13.63
C ARG A 164 7.97 10.35 13.29
N VAL A 165 7.38 9.55 14.17
CA VAL A 165 6.00 9.09 14.08
C VAL A 165 5.43 9.05 15.50
N PHE A 166 4.25 9.61 15.66
CA PHE A 166 3.61 9.87 16.95
C PHE A 166 2.17 9.41 16.89
N HIS A 167 1.75 8.61 17.85
CA HIS A 167 0.37 8.18 17.98
C HIS A 167 -0.42 9.26 18.71
N LEU A 168 -1.54 9.67 18.11
CA LEU A 168 -2.54 10.50 18.75
C LEU A 168 -3.73 9.59 19.06
N VAL A 169 -3.63 8.83 20.16
CA VAL A 169 -4.56 7.75 20.47
C VAL A 169 -5.94 8.31 20.76
N ALA A 170 -6.01 9.42 21.50
CA ALA A 170 -7.26 10.07 21.86
C ALA A 170 -8.03 10.58 20.63
N ASP A 171 -7.31 10.92 19.55
CA ASP A 171 -7.87 11.46 18.31
C ASP A 171 -8.03 10.41 17.20
N SER A 172 -7.65 9.14 17.43
CA SER A 172 -7.55 8.11 16.39
C SER A 172 -6.73 8.58 15.17
N ALA A 173 -5.57 9.17 15.46
CA ALA A 173 -4.74 9.88 14.51
C ALA A 173 -3.26 9.54 14.64
N LEU A 174 -2.46 9.91 13.64
CA LEU A 174 -0.99 9.86 13.68
C LEU A 174 -0.43 11.17 13.13
N ILE A 175 0.66 11.65 13.73
CA ILE A 175 1.53 12.66 13.13
C ILE A 175 2.84 12.00 12.73
N ASN A 176 3.33 12.25 11.53
CA ASN A 176 4.63 11.76 11.10
C ASN A 176 5.44 12.79 10.30
N ARG A 177 6.76 12.70 10.44
CA ARG A 177 7.76 13.48 9.72
C ARG A 177 8.83 12.59 9.08
N TYR A 178 8.41 11.52 8.41
CA TYR A 178 9.33 10.48 7.91
C TYR A 178 10.42 10.98 6.95
N GLY A 179 10.07 11.80 5.95
CA GLY A 179 11.01 12.27 4.92
C GLY A 179 11.48 11.18 3.96
N PHE A 180 10.55 10.33 3.48
CA PHE A 180 10.81 9.21 2.56
C PHE A 180 12.01 8.31 2.93
N PRO A 181 12.03 7.65 4.11
CA PRO A 181 12.97 6.57 4.35
C PRO A 181 12.70 5.45 3.33
N SER A 182 13.76 5.00 2.66
CA SER A 182 13.67 4.07 1.53
C SER A 182 14.99 3.32 1.39
N GLN A 183 14.92 2.01 1.15
CA GLN A 183 16.09 1.19 0.84
C GLN A 183 16.54 1.31 -0.63
N GLY A 184 15.83 2.13 -1.42
CA GLY A 184 16.15 2.38 -2.83
C GLY A 184 15.68 1.27 -3.75
N ALA A 185 15.75 1.54 -5.06
CA ALA A 185 15.27 0.59 -6.07
C ALA A 185 16.04 -0.73 -6.08
N THR A 186 17.33 -0.71 -5.76
CA THR A 186 18.20 -1.90 -5.70
C THR A 186 17.74 -2.93 -4.68
N ALA A 187 17.06 -2.51 -3.60
CA ALA A 187 16.49 -3.41 -2.60
C ALA A 187 15.07 -3.88 -2.94
N VAL A 188 14.25 -3.01 -3.54
CA VAL A 188 12.83 -3.30 -3.81
C VAL A 188 12.65 -4.19 -5.04
N ILE A 189 13.42 -3.99 -6.11
CA ILE A 189 13.30 -4.78 -7.35
C ILE A 189 13.49 -6.28 -7.13
N PRO A 190 14.51 -6.76 -6.39
CA PRO A 190 14.62 -8.19 -6.08
C PRO A 190 13.40 -8.77 -5.34
N ARG A 191 12.75 -7.99 -4.47
CA ARG A 191 11.53 -8.44 -3.76
C ARG A 191 10.36 -8.58 -4.73
N LEU A 192 10.16 -7.61 -5.62
CA LEU A 192 9.13 -7.67 -6.65
C LEU A 192 9.34 -8.88 -7.57
N ARG A 193 10.57 -9.08 -8.06
CA ARG A 193 10.94 -10.23 -8.89
C ARG A 193 10.76 -11.56 -8.17
N GLY A 194 11.11 -11.62 -6.88
CA GLY A 194 10.98 -12.83 -6.07
C GLY A 194 9.55 -13.35 -5.92
N ARG A 195 8.54 -12.49 -6.16
CA ARG A 195 7.13 -12.89 -6.15
C ARG A 195 6.71 -13.66 -7.40
N ILE A 196 7.31 -13.35 -8.56
CA ILE A 196 6.88 -13.84 -9.88
C ILE A 196 6.86 -15.37 -9.99
N PRO A 197 7.89 -16.13 -9.54
CA PRO A 197 7.93 -17.59 -9.76
C PRO A 197 6.76 -18.38 -9.16
N ALA A 198 6.06 -17.81 -8.18
CA ALA A 198 4.89 -18.41 -7.54
C ALA A 198 3.60 -18.30 -8.38
N PHE A 199 3.61 -17.53 -9.48
CA PHE A 199 2.42 -17.20 -10.28
C PHE A 199 2.70 -17.41 -11.78
N ARG A 200 2.89 -18.68 -12.16
CA ARG A 200 3.37 -19.07 -13.50
C ARG A 200 2.31 -19.01 -14.61
N ASP A 201 1.04 -18.97 -14.26
CA ASP A 201 -0.07 -18.99 -15.22
C ASP A 201 -0.54 -17.57 -15.54
N ALA A 202 0.34 -16.77 -16.16
CA ALA A 202 0.02 -15.42 -16.59
C ALA A 202 -0.90 -15.44 -17.82
N ASP A 203 -2.02 -14.74 -17.73
CA ASP A 203 -2.96 -14.47 -18.82
C ASP A 203 -3.11 -12.95 -19.06
N ALA A 204 -3.92 -12.56 -20.04
CA ALA A 204 -4.18 -11.15 -20.36
C ALA A 204 -4.85 -10.34 -19.21
N HIS A 205 -5.33 -11.01 -18.16
CA HIS A 205 -5.93 -10.41 -16.97
C HIS A 205 -4.99 -10.42 -15.76
N THR A 206 -3.76 -10.89 -15.94
CA THR A 206 -2.75 -10.91 -14.89
C THR A 206 -2.20 -9.51 -14.66
N THR A 207 -2.43 -9.01 -13.45
CA THR A 207 -1.93 -7.74 -12.95
C THR A 207 -0.59 -7.94 -12.23
N ALA A 208 0.17 -6.87 -12.00
CA ALA A 208 1.39 -6.89 -11.20
C ALA A 208 1.13 -7.25 -9.71
N ALA A 209 -0.12 -7.18 -9.27
CA ALA A 209 -0.55 -7.78 -8.00
C ALA A 209 -0.35 -9.30 -7.96
N LEU A 210 -0.29 -9.97 -9.12
CA LEU A 210 -0.27 -11.43 -9.29
C LEU A 210 -1.53 -12.09 -8.74
N ARG A 211 -2.63 -11.34 -8.69
CA ARG A 211 -3.94 -11.77 -8.18
C ARG A 211 -5.03 -11.15 -9.03
N ARG A 212 -5.99 -11.96 -9.50
CA ARG A 212 -7.11 -11.47 -10.30
C ARG A 212 -7.92 -10.42 -9.52
N GLY A 213 -8.28 -9.35 -10.22
CA GLY A 213 -9.05 -8.23 -9.67
C GLY A 213 -8.36 -7.51 -8.50
N SER A 214 -7.03 -7.51 -8.49
CA SER A 214 -6.21 -6.77 -7.52
C SER A 214 -5.16 -5.91 -8.23
N VAL A 215 -4.75 -4.83 -7.57
CA VAL A 215 -3.81 -3.83 -8.10
C VAL A 215 -2.60 -3.68 -7.17
N LEU A 216 -1.40 -3.78 -7.75
CA LEU A 216 -0.17 -3.37 -7.09
C LEU A 216 0.23 -1.97 -7.58
N ALA A 217 0.19 -1.02 -6.65
CA ALA A 217 0.67 0.33 -6.88
C ALA A 217 2.06 0.52 -6.26
N ILE A 218 2.95 1.20 -6.98
CA ILE A 218 4.26 1.60 -6.48
C ILE A 218 4.30 3.11 -6.40
N ASN A 219 4.35 3.63 -5.18
CA ASN A 219 4.44 5.06 -4.93
C ASN A 219 5.88 5.53 -5.09
N LEU A 220 6.09 6.52 -5.96
CA LEU A 220 7.39 7.07 -6.28
C LEU A 220 7.64 8.32 -5.43
N GLY A 221 8.79 8.35 -4.78
CA GLY A 221 9.27 9.49 -4.00
C GLY A 221 10.56 10.05 -4.61
N LYS A 222 10.82 11.32 -4.30
CA LYS A 222 12.03 12.03 -4.69
C LYS A 222 13.12 11.89 -3.62
N ASN A 223 14.38 11.73 -4.02
CA ASN A 223 15.50 11.74 -3.09
C ASN A 223 15.71 13.15 -2.51
N LYS A 224 16.01 13.26 -1.20
CA LYS A 224 16.18 14.56 -0.53
C LYS A 224 17.34 15.40 -1.10
N SER A 225 18.35 14.74 -1.64
CA SER A 225 19.53 15.37 -2.25
C SER A 225 19.28 15.95 -3.64
N SER A 226 18.17 15.57 -4.29
CA SER A 226 17.88 15.99 -5.65
C SER A 226 17.23 17.38 -5.68
N PRO A 227 17.52 18.24 -6.68
CA PRO A 227 16.92 19.56 -6.79
C PRO A 227 15.39 19.48 -6.85
N VAL A 228 14.67 20.29 -6.07
CA VAL A 228 13.22 20.12 -5.81
C VAL A 228 12.41 20.11 -7.11
N GLU A 229 12.72 21.03 -8.01
CA GLU A 229 12.12 21.27 -9.32
C GLU A 229 12.43 20.19 -10.36
N SER A 230 13.41 19.32 -10.11
CA SER A 230 13.78 18.26 -11.06
C SER A 230 12.80 17.07 -11.04
N SER A 231 12.34 16.67 -12.21
CA SER A 231 11.50 15.48 -12.47
C SER A 231 12.30 14.16 -12.53
N GLU A 232 13.64 14.23 -12.52
CA GLU A 232 14.54 13.11 -12.85
C GLU A 232 14.33 11.87 -11.96
N ASP A 233 14.11 12.07 -10.64
CA ASP A 233 13.87 10.95 -9.73
C ASP A 233 12.54 10.24 -10.03
N PHE A 234 11.51 10.99 -10.43
CA PHE A 234 10.22 10.41 -10.82
C PHE A 234 10.36 9.66 -12.16
N VAL A 235 11.03 10.26 -13.15
CA VAL A 235 11.34 9.60 -14.44
C VAL A 235 12.13 8.32 -14.23
N THR A 236 13.17 8.36 -13.39
CA THR A 236 13.96 7.19 -13.01
C THR A 236 13.09 6.13 -12.32
N GLY A 237 12.20 6.56 -11.42
CA GLY A 237 11.23 5.70 -10.77
C GLY A 237 10.29 5.01 -11.77
N VAL A 238 9.76 5.75 -12.75
CA VAL A 238 8.90 5.21 -13.81
C VAL A 238 9.64 4.15 -14.61
N LYS A 239 10.85 4.45 -15.09
CA LYS A 239 11.69 3.53 -15.87
C LYS A 239 12.05 2.27 -15.08
N THR A 240 12.32 2.42 -13.79
CA THR A 240 12.78 1.31 -12.94
C THR A 240 11.66 0.39 -12.50
N PHE A 241 10.53 0.96 -12.07
CA PHE A 241 9.44 0.20 -11.45
C PHE A 241 8.29 -0.11 -12.41
N GLY A 242 8.21 0.56 -13.55
CA GLY A 242 7.14 0.39 -14.52
C GLY A 242 6.90 -1.06 -14.97
N PRO A 243 7.94 -1.87 -15.21
CA PRO A 243 7.75 -3.28 -15.56
C PRO A 243 7.12 -4.15 -14.46
N TYR A 244 7.00 -3.65 -13.22
CA TYR A 244 6.56 -4.42 -12.04
C TYR A 244 5.36 -3.82 -11.32
N ALA A 245 4.66 -2.86 -11.94
CA ALA A 245 3.55 -2.14 -11.32
C ALA A 245 2.31 -2.14 -12.24
N ASP A 246 1.13 -2.21 -11.63
CA ASP A 246 -0.12 -1.87 -12.33
C ASP A 246 -0.31 -0.35 -12.37
N VAL A 247 0.14 0.30 -11.29
CA VAL A 247 0.01 1.74 -11.07
C VAL A 247 1.32 2.28 -10.52
N LEU A 248 1.81 3.37 -11.11
CA LEU A 248 2.87 4.19 -10.57
C LEU A 248 2.28 5.48 -10.03
N VAL A 249 2.50 5.75 -8.74
CA VAL A 249 1.96 6.95 -8.09
C VAL A 249 3.03 8.03 -7.99
N VAL A 250 2.80 9.17 -8.63
CA VAL A 250 3.64 10.36 -8.56
C VAL A 250 3.26 11.15 -7.31
N ASN A 251 4.10 11.09 -6.27
CA ASN A 251 3.81 11.69 -4.96
C ASN A 251 4.52 13.04 -4.76
N VAL A 252 3.77 14.12 -5.00
CA VAL A 252 4.21 15.51 -4.83
C VAL A 252 3.69 16.14 -3.54
N SER A 253 3.10 15.36 -2.64
CA SER A 253 2.25 15.88 -1.55
C SER A 253 2.79 15.69 -0.14
N SER A 254 3.95 15.05 0.02
CA SER A 254 4.59 14.86 1.33
C SER A 254 4.96 16.20 1.98
N PRO A 255 4.50 16.50 3.20
CA PRO A 255 4.95 17.70 3.94
C PRO A 255 6.35 17.55 4.53
N ASN A 256 6.94 16.36 4.43
CA ASN A 256 8.14 15.98 5.18
C ASN A 256 9.43 16.04 4.35
N THR A 257 9.30 16.42 3.09
CA THR A 257 10.40 16.67 2.15
C THR A 257 10.33 18.15 1.78
N PRO A 258 11.31 18.98 2.20
CA PRO A 258 11.27 20.42 1.96
C PRO A 258 11.02 20.77 0.49
N GLY A 259 10.16 21.76 0.23
CA GLY A 259 9.85 22.25 -1.11
C GLY A 259 8.98 21.34 -1.98
N LEU A 260 8.82 20.05 -1.66
CA LEU A 260 8.16 19.08 -2.54
C LEU A 260 6.72 19.47 -2.90
N ARG A 261 5.96 20.02 -1.94
CA ARG A 261 4.58 20.46 -2.17
C ARG A 261 4.46 21.62 -3.18
N GLY A 262 5.55 22.36 -3.41
CA GLY A 262 5.61 23.39 -4.45
C GLY A 262 5.53 22.83 -5.87
N LEU A 263 5.80 21.52 -6.07
CA LEU A 263 5.57 20.84 -7.35
C LEU A 263 4.09 20.74 -7.75
N GLN A 264 3.17 21.10 -6.85
CA GLN A 264 1.74 21.17 -7.17
C GLN A 264 1.35 22.51 -7.82
N ASN A 265 2.27 23.48 -7.91
CA ASN A 265 2.07 24.69 -8.70
C ASN A 265 1.99 24.34 -10.18
N ARG A 266 1.15 25.07 -10.93
CA ARG A 266 0.76 24.76 -12.30
C ARG A 266 1.94 24.40 -13.22
N GLU A 267 2.91 25.30 -13.37
CA GLU A 267 3.98 25.17 -14.35
C GLU A 267 4.90 23.97 -14.04
N LEU A 268 5.24 23.79 -12.75
CA LEU A 268 6.07 22.66 -12.31
C LEU A 268 5.33 21.33 -12.43
N LEU A 269 4.02 21.32 -12.16
CA LEU A 269 3.21 20.13 -12.28
C LEU A 269 3.04 19.72 -13.75
N GLU A 270 2.77 20.67 -14.65
CA GLU A 270 2.66 20.42 -16.09
C GLU A 270 3.95 19.79 -16.64
N GLY A 271 5.12 20.37 -16.33
CA GLY A 271 6.41 19.83 -16.74
C GLY A 271 6.68 18.43 -16.16
N LEU A 272 6.45 18.24 -14.86
CA LEU A 272 6.62 16.94 -14.21
C LEU A 272 5.73 15.86 -14.85
N LEU A 273 4.45 16.16 -15.08
CA LEU A 273 3.50 15.20 -15.66
C LEU A 273 3.85 14.86 -17.11
N ALA A 274 4.33 15.82 -17.89
CA ALA A 274 4.81 15.57 -19.25
C ALA A 274 6.01 14.61 -19.25
N ASP A 275 7.00 14.84 -18.37
CA ASP A 275 8.21 14.02 -18.29
C ASP A 275 7.93 12.58 -17.87
N VAL A 276 7.11 12.37 -16.82
CA VAL A 276 6.78 11.01 -16.34
C VAL A 276 5.89 10.27 -17.32
N THR A 277 5.00 10.97 -18.02
CA THR A 277 4.19 10.40 -19.10
C THR A 277 5.06 9.92 -20.24
N LYS A 278 5.97 10.77 -20.73
CA LYS A 278 6.92 10.40 -21.76
C LYS A 278 7.74 9.19 -21.34
N ALA A 279 8.24 9.17 -20.10
CA ALA A 279 8.97 8.03 -19.56
C ALA A 279 8.14 6.74 -19.51
N ARG A 280 6.84 6.82 -19.20
CA ARG A 280 5.90 5.68 -19.22
C ARG A 280 5.66 5.18 -20.63
N ASP A 281 5.53 6.09 -21.60
CA ASP A 281 5.25 5.77 -22.99
C ASP A 281 6.47 5.19 -23.73
N GLU A 282 7.67 5.45 -23.22
CA GLU A 282 8.93 4.86 -23.66
C GLU A 282 9.25 3.51 -22.98
N LEU A 283 8.39 3.02 -22.06
CA LEU A 283 8.63 1.74 -21.40
C LEU A 283 8.53 0.57 -22.39
N GLU A 284 9.53 -0.31 -22.28
CA GLU A 284 9.50 -1.65 -22.87
C GLU A 284 8.36 -2.49 -22.28
N PRO A 285 7.87 -3.51 -23.01
CA PRO A 285 6.85 -4.42 -22.51
C PRO A 285 7.23 -5.02 -21.14
N SER A 286 6.27 -5.03 -20.22
CA SER A 286 6.47 -5.63 -18.90
C SER A 286 6.60 -7.16 -19.02
N PRO A 287 7.47 -7.79 -18.22
CA PRO A 287 7.53 -9.25 -18.13
C PRO A 287 6.35 -9.87 -17.36
N ILE A 288 5.47 -9.07 -16.75
CA ILE A 288 4.37 -9.52 -15.89
C ILE A 288 3.00 -9.22 -16.52
N THR A 289 2.84 -8.01 -17.07
CA THR A 289 1.57 -7.52 -17.59
C THR A 289 1.72 -7.09 -19.04
N SER A 290 0.70 -7.34 -19.86
CA SER A 290 0.65 -6.87 -21.25
C SER A 290 0.38 -5.37 -21.37
N ARG A 291 0.10 -4.69 -20.26
CA ARG A 291 -0.27 -3.27 -20.22
C ARG A 291 0.85 -2.44 -19.58
N ARG A 292 1.01 -1.22 -20.08
CA ARG A 292 1.84 -0.22 -19.40
C ARG A 292 1.20 0.18 -18.06
N PRO A 293 2.00 0.56 -17.06
CA PRO A 293 1.47 1.03 -15.79
C PRO A 293 0.65 2.31 -15.97
N ARG A 294 -0.38 2.45 -15.14
CA ARG A 294 -1.17 3.68 -15.02
C ARG A 294 -0.40 4.71 -14.19
N LEU A 295 -0.41 5.96 -14.61
CA LEU A 295 0.19 7.06 -13.85
C LEU A 295 -0.87 7.75 -13.00
N VAL A 296 -0.67 7.80 -11.69
CA VAL A 296 -1.62 8.39 -10.74
C VAL A 296 -0.93 9.49 -9.94
N LEU A 297 -1.53 10.68 -9.90
CA LEU A 297 -1.02 11.79 -9.09
C LEU A 297 -1.54 11.69 -7.65
N LYS A 298 -0.70 11.93 -6.64
CA LYS A 298 -1.15 12.01 -5.24
C LYS A 298 -0.97 13.42 -4.68
N ILE A 299 -2.07 14.08 -4.36
CA ILE A 299 -2.12 15.50 -3.96
C ILE A 299 -2.27 15.69 -2.45
N ALA A 300 -1.90 16.88 -1.97
CA ALA A 300 -2.08 17.26 -0.57
C ALA A 300 -3.51 17.80 -0.35
N PRO A 301 -4.08 17.63 0.86
CA PRO A 301 -5.34 18.27 1.22
C PRO A 301 -5.18 19.78 1.53
N ASP A 302 -3.95 20.23 1.75
CA ASP A 302 -3.63 21.60 2.19
C ASP A 302 -3.46 22.55 0.99
N LEU A 303 -4.45 22.55 0.09
CA LEU A 303 -4.52 23.43 -1.06
C LEU A 303 -5.75 24.32 -0.94
N GLN A 304 -5.64 25.57 -1.34
CA GLN A 304 -6.82 26.41 -1.52
C GLN A 304 -7.67 25.87 -2.67
N GLU A 305 -8.96 26.17 -2.67
CA GLU A 305 -9.88 25.71 -3.71
C GLU A 305 -9.42 26.10 -5.12
N SER A 306 -8.94 27.32 -5.32
CA SER A 306 -8.34 27.79 -6.59
C SER A 306 -7.17 26.92 -7.04
N GLN A 307 -6.28 26.52 -6.12
CA GLN A 307 -5.14 25.66 -6.43
C GLN A 307 -5.59 24.23 -6.79
N ILE A 308 -6.66 23.72 -6.18
CA ILE A 308 -7.25 22.41 -6.56
C ILE A 308 -7.81 22.49 -7.98
N ILE A 309 -8.43 23.60 -8.35
CA ILE A 309 -8.95 23.84 -9.71
C ILE A 309 -7.80 23.91 -10.72
N GLU A 310 -6.72 24.63 -10.41
CA GLU A 310 -5.51 24.67 -11.24
C GLU A 310 -4.92 23.26 -11.43
N VAL A 311 -4.81 22.48 -10.36
CA VAL A 311 -4.37 21.08 -10.44
C VAL A 311 -5.30 20.26 -11.33
N ALA A 312 -6.63 20.44 -11.22
CA ALA A 312 -7.60 19.79 -12.09
C ALA A 312 -7.37 20.15 -13.57
N ASP A 313 -7.08 21.41 -13.86
CA ASP A 313 -6.77 21.88 -15.22
C ASP A 313 -5.53 21.21 -15.78
N VAL A 314 -4.46 21.13 -15.00
CA VAL A 314 -3.23 20.43 -15.38
C VAL A 314 -3.50 18.95 -15.65
N ILE A 315 -4.28 18.29 -14.79
CA ILE A 315 -4.63 16.87 -14.96
C ILE A 315 -5.37 16.65 -16.28
N ARG A 316 -6.38 17.48 -16.61
CA ARG A 316 -7.16 17.34 -17.85
C ARG A 316 -6.32 17.55 -19.12
N ASN A 317 -5.31 18.40 -19.03
CA ASN A 317 -4.40 18.69 -20.14
C ASN A 317 -3.22 17.70 -20.20
N SER A 318 -3.11 16.79 -19.23
CA SER A 318 -2.12 15.72 -19.19
C SER A 318 -2.76 14.38 -19.59
N THR A 319 -1.93 13.36 -19.77
CA THR A 319 -2.40 11.99 -20.06
C THR A 319 -2.18 11.03 -18.89
N ILE A 320 -2.17 11.57 -17.66
CA ILE A 320 -2.21 10.73 -16.46
C ILE A 320 -3.57 10.05 -16.33
N ASP A 321 -3.59 8.93 -15.62
CA ASP A 321 -4.72 8.02 -15.60
C ASP A 321 -5.64 8.20 -14.39
N GLY A 322 -5.22 8.89 -13.32
CA GLY A 322 -6.04 9.05 -12.11
C GLY A 322 -5.40 9.89 -11.01
N VAL A 323 -6.14 10.09 -9.91
CA VAL A 323 -5.67 10.91 -8.78
C VAL A 323 -6.02 10.27 -7.43
N ILE A 324 -5.07 10.27 -6.50
CA ILE A 324 -5.29 9.93 -5.09
C ILE A 324 -5.46 11.21 -4.26
N VAL A 325 -6.59 11.30 -3.57
CA VAL A 325 -6.96 12.43 -2.72
C VAL A 325 -7.27 11.90 -1.31
N SER A 326 -6.38 12.05 -0.34
CA SER A 326 -5.16 12.87 -0.34
C SER A 326 -4.08 12.30 0.58
N ASN A 327 -2.96 13.02 0.64
CA ASN A 327 -1.89 12.79 1.61
C ASN A 327 -2.26 13.39 2.99
N THR A 328 -1.32 13.36 3.94
CA THR A 328 -1.51 13.94 5.28
C THR A 328 -1.67 15.46 5.25
N THR A 329 -2.35 16.03 6.25
CA THR A 329 -2.53 17.49 6.41
C THR A 329 -1.49 18.10 7.37
N ILE A 330 -1.05 19.33 7.13
CA ILE A 330 -0.30 20.11 8.14
C ILE A 330 -1.21 20.90 9.08
N THR A 331 -2.49 21.02 8.73
CA THR A 331 -3.49 21.67 9.57
C THR A 331 -3.63 20.93 10.90
N ARG A 332 -3.82 21.69 11.98
CA ARG A 332 -4.08 21.17 13.33
C ARG A 332 -5.45 21.65 13.79
N PRO A 333 -6.51 20.84 13.60
CA PRO A 333 -7.84 21.19 14.08
C PRO A 333 -7.82 21.47 15.59
N SER A 334 -8.58 22.47 16.03
CA SER A 334 -8.70 22.80 17.47
C SER A 334 -9.36 21.68 18.29
N SER A 335 -10.02 20.73 17.63
CA SER A 335 -10.60 19.53 18.24
C SER A 335 -9.58 18.47 18.66
N LEU A 336 -8.29 18.62 18.32
CA LEU A 336 -7.25 17.67 18.74
C LEU A 336 -6.97 17.76 20.25
N ILE A 337 -7.10 16.62 20.94
CA ILE A 337 -6.93 16.55 22.39
C ILE A 337 -5.69 15.78 22.83
N ASP A 338 -5.07 14.98 21.97
CA ASP A 338 -3.90 14.19 22.34
C ASP A 338 -2.66 15.08 22.64
N PRO A 339 -1.83 14.75 23.65
CA PRO A 339 -0.62 15.50 23.96
C PRO A 339 0.36 15.65 22.78
N ASN A 340 0.38 14.70 21.84
CA ASN A 340 1.25 14.73 20.67
C ASN A 340 0.76 15.69 19.56
N ARG A 341 -0.36 16.40 19.74
CA ARG A 341 -0.94 17.31 18.72
C ARG A 341 0.00 18.40 18.21
N SER A 342 0.97 18.82 19.01
CA SER A 342 1.97 19.84 18.67
C SER A 342 3.17 19.31 17.89
N GLU A 343 3.25 18.00 17.65
CA GLU A 343 4.34 17.41 16.88
C GLU A 343 4.37 17.92 15.44
N MET A 344 5.58 18.14 14.92
CA MET A 344 5.78 18.55 13.53
C MET A 344 5.55 17.38 12.57
N GLY A 345 5.04 17.72 11.38
CA GLY A 345 4.84 16.79 10.28
C GLY A 345 3.37 16.72 9.81
N GLY A 346 3.05 15.69 9.03
CA GLY A 346 1.73 15.46 8.52
C GLY A 346 0.83 14.69 9.49
N LEU A 347 -0.36 15.23 9.74
CA LEU A 347 -1.48 14.62 10.48
C LEU A 347 -2.31 13.71 9.55
N SER A 348 -2.66 12.55 10.07
CA SER A 348 -3.48 11.52 9.42
C SER A 348 -4.52 10.96 10.39
N GLY A 349 -5.43 10.13 9.91
CA GLY A 349 -6.50 9.53 10.71
C GLY A 349 -7.77 10.35 10.70
N LYS A 350 -8.66 10.11 11.66
CA LYS A 350 -10.03 10.67 11.66
C LYS A 350 -10.10 12.19 11.47
N PRO A 351 -9.23 13.02 12.09
CA PRO A 351 -9.26 14.47 11.92
C PRO A 351 -8.93 14.97 10.50
N LEU A 352 -8.29 14.15 9.65
CA LEU A 352 -7.98 14.50 8.26
C LEU A 352 -9.19 14.38 7.33
N LYS A 353 -10.18 13.54 7.67
CA LYS A 353 -11.31 13.19 6.78
C LYS A 353 -12.01 14.42 6.18
N PRO A 354 -12.38 15.47 6.95
CA PRO A 354 -13.08 16.62 6.37
C PRO A 354 -12.30 17.33 5.27
N TYR A 355 -11.00 17.52 5.45
CA TYR A 355 -10.13 18.19 4.47
C TYR A 355 -9.92 17.33 3.22
N SER A 356 -9.68 16.04 3.41
CA SER A 356 -9.49 15.11 2.28
C SER A 356 -10.78 14.95 1.47
N LEU A 357 -11.93 14.81 2.13
CA LEU A 357 -13.23 14.68 1.46
C LEU A 357 -13.61 15.97 0.72
N GLN A 358 -13.34 17.16 1.31
CA GLN A 358 -13.58 18.43 0.63
C GLN A 358 -12.72 18.56 -0.63
N ALA A 359 -11.41 18.28 -0.53
CA ALA A 359 -10.52 18.32 -1.68
C ALA A 359 -10.97 17.36 -2.79
N LEU A 360 -11.46 16.17 -2.42
CA LEU A 360 -11.96 15.19 -3.39
C LEU A 360 -13.22 15.69 -4.09
N LYS A 361 -14.18 16.26 -3.35
CA LYS A 361 -15.41 16.83 -3.92
C LYS A 361 -15.11 17.95 -4.91
N THR A 362 -14.25 18.89 -4.53
CA THR A 362 -13.80 19.96 -5.42
C THR A 362 -13.12 19.37 -6.65
N LEU A 363 -12.20 18.42 -6.50
CA LEU A 363 -11.52 17.84 -7.66
C LEU A 363 -12.50 17.10 -8.60
N ARG A 364 -13.48 16.38 -8.04
CA ARG A 364 -14.48 15.64 -8.83
C ARG A 364 -15.29 16.56 -9.74
N THR A 365 -15.68 17.75 -9.27
CA THR A 365 -16.47 18.72 -10.06
C THR A 365 -15.69 19.38 -11.19
N HIS A 366 -14.35 19.32 -11.15
CA HIS A 366 -13.48 19.93 -12.15
C HIS A 366 -12.79 18.92 -13.08
N LEU A 367 -13.01 17.61 -12.88
CA LEU A 367 -12.47 16.53 -13.72
C LEU A 367 -13.59 15.80 -14.50
N PRO A 368 -13.30 15.32 -15.72
CA PRO A 368 -14.23 14.50 -16.49
C PRO A 368 -14.39 13.11 -15.85
N SER A 369 -15.51 12.45 -16.12
CA SER A 369 -15.86 11.14 -15.56
C SER A 369 -14.83 10.04 -15.87
N SER A 370 -14.07 10.21 -16.96
CA SER A 370 -12.99 9.30 -17.39
C SER A 370 -11.80 9.22 -16.43
N ILE A 371 -11.59 10.23 -15.57
CA ILE A 371 -10.49 10.27 -14.60
C ILE A 371 -10.98 9.73 -13.24
N PRO A 372 -10.62 8.49 -12.86
CA PRO A 372 -10.97 7.93 -11.56
C PRO A 372 -10.25 8.65 -10.41
N LEU A 373 -10.97 8.80 -9.30
CA LEU A 373 -10.45 9.30 -8.03
C LEU A 373 -10.32 8.16 -7.02
N ILE A 374 -9.22 8.18 -6.26
CA ILE A 374 -8.99 7.25 -5.16
C ILE A 374 -8.99 8.05 -3.86
N GLY A 375 -9.95 7.75 -2.98
CA GLY A 375 -10.11 8.41 -1.69
C GLY A 375 -9.09 7.93 -0.66
N CYS A 376 -8.48 8.84 0.10
CA CYS A 376 -7.51 8.53 1.14
C CYS A 376 -7.54 9.59 2.24
N GLY A 377 -7.88 9.22 3.47
CA GLY A 377 -7.83 10.14 4.62
C GLY A 377 -8.92 9.89 5.63
N GLY A 378 -8.55 9.41 6.83
CA GLY A 378 -9.49 9.27 7.95
C GLY A 378 -10.61 8.25 7.75
N ILE A 379 -10.45 7.31 6.81
CA ILE A 379 -11.40 6.22 6.57
C ILE A 379 -11.19 5.13 7.62
N SER A 380 -12.19 4.93 8.47
CA SER A 380 -12.15 3.98 9.59
C SER A 380 -13.32 2.99 9.63
N SER A 381 -14.35 3.23 8.81
CA SER A 381 -15.59 2.46 8.76
C SER A 381 -16.09 2.30 7.33
N GLY A 382 -17.06 1.41 7.13
CA GLY A 382 -17.77 1.29 5.86
C GLY A 382 -18.57 2.55 5.51
N ALA A 383 -19.11 3.24 6.51
CA ALA A 383 -19.78 4.52 6.33
C ALA A 383 -18.83 5.60 5.79
N ASP A 384 -17.61 5.70 6.35
CA ASP A 384 -16.59 6.61 5.84
C ASP A 384 -16.25 6.30 4.38
N ALA A 385 -16.06 5.02 4.05
CA ALA A 385 -15.76 4.60 2.68
C ALA A 385 -16.90 4.97 1.71
N LEU A 386 -18.16 4.81 2.13
CA LEU A 386 -19.33 5.17 1.32
C LEU A 386 -19.45 6.68 1.10
N GLU A 387 -19.05 7.51 2.07
CA GLU A 387 -18.99 8.97 1.86
C GLU A 387 -18.00 9.36 0.77
N TYR A 388 -16.86 8.69 0.70
CA TYR A 388 -15.90 8.86 -0.40
C TYR A 388 -16.47 8.38 -1.73
N ALA A 389 -17.17 7.23 -1.76
CA ALA A 389 -17.85 6.73 -2.96
C ALA A 389 -18.87 7.74 -3.50
N ARG A 390 -19.71 8.29 -2.62
CA ARG A 390 -20.71 9.32 -2.94
C ARG A 390 -20.10 10.63 -3.40
N ALA A 391 -18.85 10.89 -3.05
CA ALA A 391 -18.09 12.03 -3.56
C ALA A 391 -17.38 11.72 -4.90
N GLY A 392 -17.55 10.52 -5.45
CA GLY A 392 -17.01 10.10 -6.76
C GLY A 392 -15.68 9.35 -6.69
N ALA A 393 -15.30 8.80 -5.53
CA ALA A 393 -14.11 7.95 -5.41
C ALA A 393 -14.41 6.52 -5.89
N SER A 394 -13.66 6.03 -6.88
CA SER A 394 -13.79 4.66 -7.40
C SER A 394 -13.26 3.61 -6.42
N LEU A 395 -12.25 3.97 -5.63
CA LEU A 395 -11.64 3.15 -4.58
C LEU A 395 -11.32 4.01 -3.36
N VAL A 396 -11.09 3.37 -2.22
CA VAL A 396 -10.63 4.02 -0.99
C VAL A 396 -9.36 3.37 -0.45
N GLN A 397 -8.51 4.15 0.21
CA GLN A 397 -7.28 3.69 0.84
C GLN A 397 -7.32 3.90 2.35
N VAL A 398 -6.80 2.90 3.05
CA VAL A 398 -6.73 2.86 4.51
C VAL A 398 -5.26 2.85 4.96
N TYR A 399 -4.98 3.54 6.07
CA TYR A 399 -3.68 3.49 6.76
C TYR A 399 -3.89 3.55 8.27
N THR A 400 -4.34 4.69 8.79
CA THR A 400 -4.32 4.96 10.23
C THR A 400 -5.19 3.98 11.00
N SER A 401 -6.42 3.73 10.56
CA SER A 401 -7.31 2.74 11.19
C SER A 401 -6.76 1.31 11.10
N PHE A 402 -5.98 0.97 10.07
CA PHE A 402 -5.27 -0.30 10.01
C PHE A 402 -4.18 -0.40 11.10
N GLY A 403 -3.41 0.67 11.31
CA GLY A 403 -2.44 0.74 12.41
C GLY A 403 -3.06 0.72 13.81
N TYR A 404 -4.30 1.19 13.96
CA TYR A 404 -5.02 1.21 15.25
C TYR A 404 -5.82 -0.06 15.54
N ASP A 405 -6.46 -0.64 14.53
CA ASP A 405 -7.39 -1.75 14.72
C ASP A 405 -6.90 -3.10 14.14
N GLY A 406 -5.69 -3.12 13.58
CA GLY A 406 -4.98 -4.33 13.18
C GLY A 406 -5.52 -5.03 11.93
N VAL A 407 -5.05 -6.25 11.72
CA VAL A 407 -5.25 -7.06 10.49
C VAL A 407 -6.69 -7.30 10.05
N GLY A 408 -7.67 -7.19 10.95
CA GLY A 408 -9.09 -7.32 10.61
C GLY A 408 -9.72 -6.06 9.98
N THR A 409 -8.99 -4.94 9.87
CA THR A 409 -9.57 -3.65 9.45
C THR A 409 -10.18 -3.69 8.05
N CYS A 410 -9.51 -4.28 7.07
CA CYS A 410 -10.05 -4.36 5.71
C CYS A 410 -11.40 -5.11 5.69
N ARG A 411 -11.45 -6.30 6.29
CA ARG A 411 -12.67 -7.11 6.38
C ARG A 411 -13.81 -6.39 7.10
N ARG A 412 -13.56 -5.75 8.24
CA ARG A 412 -14.63 -5.00 8.95
C ARG A 412 -15.22 -3.87 8.11
N ILE A 413 -14.39 -3.08 7.42
CA ILE A 413 -14.87 -2.02 6.52
C ILE A 413 -15.72 -2.61 5.39
N LYS A 414 -15.29 -3.74 4.81
CA LYS A 414 -16.05 -4.46 3.78
C LYS A 414 -17.40 -4.97 4.29
N ASP A 415 -17.44 -5.57 5.47
CA ASP A 415 -18.67 -6.13 6.06
C ASP A 415 -19.67 -5.01 6.43
N GLU A 416 -19.19 -3.88 6.93
CA GLU A 416 -19.99 -2.67 7.16
C GLU A 416 -20.54 -2.11 5.83
N LEU A 417 -19.70 -2.02 4.78
CA LEU A 417 -20.13 -1.60 3.45
C LEU A 417 -21.24 -2.51 2.90
N ILE A 418 -21.07 -3.83 2.96
CA ILE A 418 -22.08 -4.80 2.50
C ILE A 418 -23.41 -4.56 3.22
N SER A 419 -23.35 -4.35 4.54
CA SER A 419 -24.55 -4.12 5.35
C SER A 419 -25.29 -2.85 4.92
N ILE A 420 -24.57 -1.75 4.70
CA ILE A 420 -25.14 -0.47 4.27
C ILE A 420 -25.69 -0.57 2.84
N LEU A 421 -24.91 -1.12 1.90
CA LEU A 421 -25.28 -1.28 0.50
C LEU A 421 -26.52 -2.16 0.34
N ARG A 422 -26.61 -3.26 1.09
CA ARG A 422 -27.79 -4.13 1.10
C ARG A 422 -29.03 -3.43 1.63
N ALA A 423 -28.88 -2.62 2.69
CA ALA A 423 -29.99 -1.83 3.23
C ALA A 423 -30.49 -0.76 2.23
N GLU A 424 -29.59 -0.20 1.42
CA GLU A 424 -29.92 0.78 0.38
C GLU A 424 -30.34 0.15 -0.95
N GLY A 425 -30.23 -1.18 -1.11
CA GLY A 425 -30.46 -1.87 -2.38
C GLY A 425 -29.48 -1.45 -3.49
N LYS A 426 -28.27 -1.01 -3.13
CA LYS A 426 -27.24 -0.51 -4.05
C LYS A 426 -26.02 -1.43 -4.09
N THR A 427 -25.19 -1.25 -5.11
CA THR A 427 -23.82 -1.81 -5.17
C THR A 427 -22.80 -0.67 -5.05
N TRP A 428 -21.56 -0.99 -4.70
CA TRP A 428 -20.48 0.00 -4.68
C TRP A 428 -20.36 0.70 -6.04
N ARG A 429 -20.27 -0.08 -7.12
CA ARG A 429 -20.19 0.44 -8.49
C ARG A 429 -21.37 1.37 -8.80
N GLY A 430 -22.60 0.98 -8.46
CA GLY A 430 -23.78 1.81 -8.68
C GLY A 430 -23.73 3.17 -7.96
N VAL A 431 -23.26 3.20 -6.70
CA VAL A 431 -23.08 4.46 -5.95
C VAL A 431 -22.02 5.35 -6.59
N VAL A 432 -20.89 4.77 -7.01
CA VAL A 432 -19.82 5.52 -7.67
C VAL A 432 -20.26 6.06 -9.02
N ASP A 433 -20.92 5.24 -9.84
CA ASP A 433 -21.37 5.63 -11.18
C ASP A 433 -22.37 6.79 -11.10
N GLU A 434 -23.35 6.71 -10.18
CA GLU A 434 -24.31 7.79 -9.89
C GLU A 434 -23.59 9.08 -9.49
N ALA A 435 -22.61 8.99 -8.58
CA ALA A 435 -21.84 10.14 -8.12
C ALA A 435 -20.98 10.74 -9.24
N VAL A 436 -20.27 9.91 -10.02
CA VAL A 436 -19.42 10.34 -11.12
C VAL A 436 -20.25 10.98 -12.23
N GLN A 437 -21.40 10.41 -12.60
CA GLN A 437 -22.30 10.97 -13.61
C GLN A 437 -22.88 12.32 -13.17
N THR A 438 -23.21 12.46 -11.88
CA THR A 438 -23.84 13.68 -11.35
C THR A 438 -22.83 14.80 -11.10
N LEU A 439 -21.67 14.46 -10.56
CA LEU A 439 -20.71 15.44 -10.03
C LEU A 439 -19.62 15.82 -11.02
N SER A 440 -19.27 14.95 -11.98
CA SER A 440 -18.13 15.23 -12.88
C SER A 440 -18.37 16.46 -13.73
N ARG A 441 -17.27 17.13 -14.10
CA ARG A 441 -17.31 18.18 -15.12
C ARG A 441 -17.89 17.59 -16.41
N LYS A 442 -18.96 18.19 -16.91
CA LYS A 442 -19.48 17.89 -18.24
C LYS A 442 -18.53 18.52 -19.26
N GLU A 443 -18.02 17.72 -20.18
CA GLU A 443 -17.33 18.29 -21.34
C GLU A 443 -18.34 19.12 -22.14
N PRO A 444 -17.95 20.30 -22.64
CA PRO A 444 -18.81 21.01 -23.59
C PRO A 444 -19.07 20.06 -24.76
N GLU A 445 -20.34 19.91 -25.16
CA GLU A 445 -20.66 19.18 -26.39
C GLU A 445 -19.78 19.75 -27.50
N PRO A 446 -19.17 18.90 -28.36
CA PRO A 446 -18.45 19.40 -29.52
C PRO A 446 -19.42 20.30 -30.27
N GLN A 447 -19.10 21.59 -30.35
CA GLN A 447 -19.91 22.55 -31.08
C GLN A 447 -20.12 21.96 -32.47
N GLN A 448 -21.37 21.66 -32.83
CA GLN A 448 -21.70 21.42 -34.22
C GLN A 448 -21.11 22.60 -34.99
N PRO A 449 -20.33 22.36 -36.07
CA PRO A 449 -19.83 23.46 -36.87
C PRO A 449 -21.03 24.35 -37.19
N ASN A 450 -20.93 25.64 -36.86
CA ASN A 450 -21.96 26.61 -37.18
C ASN A 450 -22.39 26.39 -38.63
N PRO A 451 -23.69 26.39 -38.95
CA PRO A 451 -24.12 26.40 -40.35
C PRO A 451 -23.36 27.54 -41.02
N VAL A 452 -22.54 27.21 -42.01
CA VAL A 452 -21.81 28.21 -42.80
C VAL A 452 -22.86 29.20 -43.31
N GLU A 453 -22.75 30.47 -42.91
CA GLU A 453 -23.65 31.50 -43.44
C GLU A 453 -23.51 31.50 -44.97
N PRO A 454 -24.62 31.58 -45.72
CA PRO A 454 -24.59 31.59 -47.18
C PRO A 454 -23.95 32.89 -47.66
N GLY A 455 -22.62 32.92 -47.69
CA GLY A 455 -21.81 34.11 -47.96
C GLY A 455 -20.31 33.90 -47.73
N GLU A 456 -19.90 32.97 -46.86
CA GLU A 456 -18.49 32.59 -46.73
C GLU A 456 -18.14 31.52 -47.78
N ALA A 457 -17.12 31.80 -48.59
CA ALA A 457 -16.65 30.88 -49.62
C ALA A 457 -16.29 29.52 -49.01
N THR A 458 -17.13 28.52 -49.24
CA THR A 458 -16.87 27.13 -48.85
C THR A 458 -15.51 26.68 -49.40
N ILE A 459 -14.80 25.85 -48.65
CA ILE A 459 -13.51 25.26 -49.04
C ILE A 459 -13.52 24.71 -50.47
N GLY A 460 -14.67 24.18 -50.94
CA GLY A 460 -14.84 23.76 -52.33
C GLY A 460 -14.64 24.87 -53.38
N LYS A 461 -15.15 26.08 -53.14
CA LYS A 461 -14.95 27.24 -54.04
C LYS A 461 -13.50 27.69 -54.07
N LEU A 462 -12.82 27.66 -52.93
CA LEU A 462 -11.40 28.01 -52.85
C LEU A 462 -10.51 26.99 -53.57
N ILE A 463 -10.89 25.71 -53.55
CA ILE A 463 -10.21 24.66 -54.32
C ILE A 463 -10.45 24.86 -55.83
N GLU A 464 -11.69 25.16 -56.22
CA GLU A 464 -12.06 25.40 -57.62
C GLU A 464 -11.36 26.65 -58.19
N GLU A 465 -11.32 27.75 -57.44
CA GLU A 465 -10.56 28.96 -57.79
C GLU A 465 -9.05 28.69 -57.88
N ALA A 466 -8.49 27.86 -57.00
CA ALA A 466 -7.07 27.50 -57.03
C ALA A 466 -6.72 26.63 -58.25
N GLU A 467 -7.61 25.71 -58.65
CA GLU A 467 -7.45 24.91 -59.86
C GLU A 467 -7.56 25.76 -61.13
N GLU A 468 -8.48 26.73 -61.14
CA GLU A 468 -8.65 27.66 -62.26
C GLU A 468 -7.42 28.60 -62.41
N LEU A 469 -6.87 29.09 -61.29
CA LEU A 469 -5.65 29.89 -61.29
C LEU A 469 -4.44 29.09 -61.78
N LYS A 470 -4.34 27.82 -61.38
CA LYS A 470 -3.28 26.91 -61.82
C LYS A 470 -3.38 26.67 -63.34
N GLY A 471 -4.57 26.43 -63.87
CA GLY A 471 -4.78 26.28 -65.31
C GLY A 471 -4.52 27.56 -66.12
N LEU A 472 -4.62 28.75 -65.52
CA LEU A 472 -4.21 30.01 -66.15
C LEU A 472 -2.69 30.19 -66.14
N LEU A 473 -2.01 29.81 -65.06
CA LEU A 473 -0.55 29.81 -64.95
C LEU A 473 0.10 28.84 -65.95
N ASP A 474 -0.44 27.63 -66.09
CA ASP A 474 0.07 26.64 -67.04
C ASP A 474 -0.08 27.14 -68.49
N ARG A 475 -1.21 27.79 -68.83
CA ARG A 475 -1.42 28.42 -70.15
C ARG A 475 -0.55 29.65 -70.41
N LEU A 476 -0.13 30.35 -69.36
CA LEU A 476 0.83 31.45 -69.46
C LEU A 476 2.25 30.91 -69.70
N ALA A 477 2.62 29.81 -69.05
CA ALA A 477 3.89 29.12 -69.26
C ALA A 477 4.01 28.60 -70.71
N GLU A 478 2.96 27.99 -71.26
CA GLU A 478 2.92 27.54 -72.66
C GLU A 478 3.01 28.67 -73.71
N ARG A 479 2.73 29.92 -73.32
CA ARG A 479 2.86 31.10 -74.20
C ARG A 479 4.22 31.80 -74.08
N THR A 480 5.07 31.37 -73.15
CA THR A 480 6.40 31.94 -72.91
C THR A 480 7.56 31.02 -73.29
N GLU A 481 7.24 29.83 -73.83
CA GLU A 481 8.12 29.01 -74.70
C GLU A 481 7.77 29.24 -76.18
#